data_AF-A0ABD0RE05-F1
#
_entry.id   AF-A0ABD0RE05-F1
#
_cell.length_a   1.000
_cell.length_b   1.000
_cell.length_c   1.000
_cell.angle_alpha   90.00
_cell.angle_beta   90.00
_cell.angle_gamma   90.00
#
_symmetry.space_group_name_H-M   'P 1'
#
loop_
_entity.id
_entity.type
_entity.pdbx_description
1 polymer ?
#
loop_
_entity_poly.entity_id
_entity_poly.type
_entity_poly.pdbx_seq_one_letter_code
_entity_poly.pdbx_strand_id
1 'polypeptide(L)' 'DSPLKAVQMLWVNLIMDTFASLALATEPPTESLLLRKPYGRNKPLISRTMMKNILGHAVYQLTIIFTLLFA' A
#
# COMPACT_ATOMS: atom_id res chain seq x y z
N ASP A 1 25.44 -6.58 7.93
CA ASP A 1 24.46 -5.76 8.65
C ASP A 1 23.25 -5.46 7.76
N SER A 2 22.07 -5.38 8.36
CA SER A 2 20.87 -4.92 7.64
C SER A 2 21.11 -3.50 7.11
N PRO A 3 20.72 -3.19 5.86
CA PRO A 3 20.88 -1.85 5.30
C PRO A 3 20.02 -0.80 6.03
N LEU A 4 19.02 -1.22 6.81
CA LEU A 4 18.18 -0.35 7.64
C LEU A 4 18.51 -0.54 9.12
N LYS A 5 18.85 0.56 9.79
CA LYS A 5 19.04 0.63 11.25
C LYS A 5 17.68 0.60 11.96
N ALA A 6 17.68 0.18 13.23
CA ALA A 6 16.46 0.07 14.05
C ALA A 6 15.61 1.36 14.06
N VAL A 7 16.23 2.53 14.20
CA VAL A 7 15.53 3.83 14.18
C VAL A 7 14.86 4.11 12.83
N GLN A 8 15.49 3.71 11.72
CA GLN A 8 14.92 3.90 10.37
C GLN A 8 13.70 3.01 10.16
N MET A 9 13.71 1.77 10.69
CA MET A 9 12.54 0.89 10.63
C MET A 9 11.34 1.44 11.43
N LEU A 10 11.59 2.01 12.62
CA LEU A 10 10.54 2.68 13.41
C LEU A 10 9.94 3.87 12.65
N TRP A 11 10.79 4.66 11.99
CA TRP A 11 10.33 5.81 11.22
C TRP A 11 9.48 5.42 10.00
N VAL A 12 9.85 4.35 9.28
CA VAL A 12 9.04 3.80 8.18
C VAL A 12 7.67 3.33 8.68
N ASN A 13 7.63 2.66 9.84
CA ASN A 13 6.37 2.18 10.41
C ASN A 13 5.40 3.33 10.73
N LEU A 14 5.92 4.43 11.29
CA LEU A 14 5.10 5.61 11.60
C LEU A 14 4.44 6.20 10.33
N ILE A 15 5.18 6.27 9.23
CA ILE A 15 4.69 6.80 7.95
C ILE A 15 3.67 5.87 7.31
N MET A 16 3.96 4.58 7.27
CA MET A 16 3.11 3.59 6.60
C MET A 16 1.78 3.37 7.33
N ASP A 17 1.80 3.25 8.65
CA ASP A 17 0.61 2.80 9.37
C ASP A 17 -0.20 3.97 9.89
N THR A 18 0.44 4.93 10.57
CA THR A 18 -0.27 6.03 11.22
C THR A 18 -0.62 7.13 10.23
N PHE A 19 0.36 7.63 9.47
CA PHE A 19 0.09 8.73 8.54
C PHE A 19 -0.68 8.29 7.29
N ALA A 20 -0.39 7.11 6.73
CA ALA A 20 -1.14 6.64 5.56
C ALA A 20 -2.60 6.30 5.91
N SER A 21 -2.87 5.68 7.06
CA SER A 21 -4.26 5.42 7.47
C SER A 21 -5.04 6.70 7.73
N LEU A 22 -4.41 7.70 8.37
CA LEU A 22 -5.00 9.02 8.57
C LEU A 22 -5.33 9.69 7.23
N ALA A 23 -4.40 9.68 6.27
CA ALA A 23 -4.61 10.24 4.95
C ALA A 23 -5.79 9.56 4.23
N LEU A 24 -5.83 8.22 4.21
CA LEU A 24 -6.89 7.44 3.57
C LEU A 24 -8.25 7.64 4.24
N ALA A 25 -8.30 7.87 5.55
CA ALA A 25 -9.55 8.12 6.28
C ALA A 25 -10.16 9.50 5.97
N THR A 26 -9.37 10.44 5.46
CA THR A 26 -9.81 11.83 5.19
C THR A 26 -10.34 12.06 3.77
N GLU A 27 -10.36 11.04 2.91
CA GLU A 27 -10.87 11.18 1.54
C GLU A 27 -12.41 11.42 1.52
N PRO A 28 -12.90 12.50 0.88
CA PRO A 28 -14.33 12.77 0.80
C PRO A 28 -15.05 11.77 -0.13
N PRO A 29 -16.34 11.47 0.11
CA PRO A 29 -17.08 10.52 -0.71
C PRO A 29 -17.26 11.07 -2.15
N THR A 30 -17.14 10.20 -3.14
CA THR A 30 -17.34 10.53 -4.56
C THR A 30 -18.66 9.97 -5.08
N GLU A 31 -19.37 10.70 -5.94
CA GLU A 31 -20.67 10.27 -6.51
C GLU A 31 -20.56 8.98 -7.35
N SER A 32 -19.36 8.67 -7.86
CA SER A 32 -19.07 7.41 -8.55
C SER A 32 -19.28 6.17 -7.67
N LEU A 33 -19.24 6.31 -6.33
CA LEU A 33 -19.54 5.24 -5.39
C LEU A 33 -21.02 4.81 -5.48
N LEU A 34 -21.94 5.72 -5.82
CA LEU A 34 -23.37 5.45 -5.92
C LEU A 34 -23.74 4.67 -7.18
N LEU A 35 -22.90 4.72 -8.22
CA LEU A 35 -23.09 4.00 -9.48
C LEU A 35 -22.68 2.52 -9.39
N ARG A 36 -22.01 2.12 -8.30
CA ARG A 36 -21.50 0.76 -8.13
C ARG A 36 -22.49 -0.12 -7.36
N LYS A 37 -22.69 -1.35 -7.84
CA LYS A 37 -23.51 -2.37 -7.12
C LYS A 37 -22.98 -2.59 -5.70
N PRO A 38 -23.85 -2.76 -4.69
CA PRO A 38 -23.44 -2.95 -3.30
C PRO A 38 -22.52 -4.16 -3.14
N TYR A 39 -21.58 -4.05 -2.19
CA TYR A 39 -20.70 -5.15 -1.84
C TYR A 39 -21.51 -6.23 -1.12
N GLY A 40 -21.36 -7.48 -1.57
CA GLY A 40 -22.00 -8.63 -0.91
C GLY A 40 -21.16 -9.07 0.29
N ARG A 41 -21.82 -9.60 1.34
CA ARG A 41 -21.18 -10.08 2.58
C ARG A 41 -20.02 -11.05 2.39
N ASN A 42 -20.04 -11.85 1.31
CA ASN A 42 -19.04 -12.90 1.05
C ASN A 42 -18.01 -12.50 -0.03
N LYS A 43 -17.90 -11.22 -0.38
CA LYS A 43 -16.89 -10.78 -1.36
C LYS A 43 -15.51 -10.70 -0.70
N PRO A 44 -14.43 -11.09 -1.40
CA PRO A 44 -13.07 -10.97 -0.87
C PRO A 44 -12.70 -9.50 -0.66
N LEU A 45 -12.00 -9.20 0.44
CA LEU A 45 -11.52 -7.85 0.77
C LEU A 45 -10.53 -7.34 -0.29
N ILE A 46 -9.65 -8.21 -0.78
CA ILE A 46 -8.66 -7.90 -1.82
C ILE A 46 -9.24 -8.31 -3.18
N SER A 47 -9.44 -7.32 -4.05
CA SER A 47 -9.85 -7.56 -5.44
C SER A 47 -8.68 -7.98 -6.33
N ARG A 48 -8.96 -8.60 -7.48
CA ARG A 48 -7.91 -8.96 -8.47
C ARG A 48 -7.12 -7.74 -8.95
N THR A 49 -7.79 -6.59 -9.12
CA THR A 49 -7.13 -5.34 -9.52
C THR A 49 -6.19 -4.84 -8.43
N MET A 50 -6.62 -4.87 -7.17
CA MET A 50 -5.79 -4.50 -6.02
C MET A 50 -4.57 -5.42 -5.90
N MET A 51 -4.74 -6.73 -6.08
CA MET A 51 -3.64 -7.69 -6.09
C MET A 51 -2.61 -7.40 -7.20
N LYS A 52 -3.05 -7.05 -8.41
CA LYS A 52 -2.15 -6.66 -9.51
C LYS A 52 -1.35 -5.40 -9.16
N ASN A 53 -1.98 -4.42 -8.54
CA ASN A 53 -1.29 -3.18 -8.12
C ASN A 53 -0.27 -3.47 -7.02
N ILE A 54 -0.62 -4.26 -6.00
CA ILE A 54 0.29 -4.66 -4.92
C ILE A 54 1.52 -5.37 -5.51
N LEU A 55 1.31 -6.36 -6.38
CA LEU A 55 2.42 -7.12 -6.97
C LEU A 55 3.30 -6.24 -7.87
N GLY A 56 2.69 -5.34 -8.66
CA GLY A 56 3.41 -4.40 -9.51
C GLY A 56 4.31 -3.46 -8.71
N HIS A 57 3.77 -2.83 -7.65
CA HIS A 57 4.55 -1.96 -6.76
C HIS A 57 5.65 -2.74 -6.03
N ALA A 58 5.37 -3.96 -5.56
CA ALA A 58 6.35 -4.79 -4.87
C ALA A 58 7.54 -5.13 -5.79
N VAL A 59 7.30 -5.60 -7.02
CA VAL A 59 8.38 -5.92 -7.97
C VAL A 59 9.18 -4.68 -8.34
N TYR A 60 8.51 -3.55 -8.56
CA TYR A 60 9.17 -2.28 -8.88
C TYR A 60 10.11 -1.82 -7.75
N GLN A 61 9.61 -1.74 -6.52
CA GLN A 61 10.40 -1.34 -5.35
C GLN A 61 11.58 -2.30 -5.11
N LEU A 62 11.31 -3.61 -5.22
CA LEU A 62 12.33 -4.63 -5.06
C LEU A 62 13.44 -4.46 -6.10
N THR A 63 13.09 -4.27 -7.37
CA THR A 63 14.06 -4.07 -8.46
C THR A 63 14.96 -2.87 -8.19
N ILE A 64 14.37 -1.72 -7.82
CA ILE A 64 15.13 -0.49 -7.52
C ILE A 64 16.06 -0.68 -6.33
N ILE A 65 15.57 -1.24 -5.23
CA ILE A 65 16.38 -1.45 -4.03
C ILE A 65 17.53 -2.40 -4.33
N PHE A 66 17.28 -3.49 -5.06
CA PHE A 66 18.32 -4.43 -5.45
C PHE A 66 19.36 -3.77 -6.37
N THR A 67 18.94 -2.99 -7.37
CA THR A 67 19.87 -2.24 -8.22
C THR A 67 20.71 -1.26 -7.40
N LEU A 68 20.10 -0.46 -6.52
CA LEU A 68 20.85 0.52 -5.73
C LEU A 68 21.79 -0.08 -4.68
N LEU A 69 21.51 -1.30 -4.21
CA LEU A 69 22.28 -1.94 -3.14
C LEU A 69 23.40 -2.85 -3.67
N PHE A 70 23.26 -3.41 -4.87
CA PHE A 70 24.20 -4.37 -5.44
C PHE A 70 24.85 -3.95 -6.76
N ALA A 71 24.36 -2.91 -7.44
CA ALA A 71 25.03 -2.30 -8.59
C ALA A 71 25.85 -1.08 -8.14
#